data_AF-Q55A69-F1
#
_entry.id   AF-Q55A69-F1
#
_cell.length_a   1.000
_cell.length_b   1.000
_cell.length_c   1.000
_cell.angle_alpha   90.00
_cell.angle_beta   90.00
_cell.angle_gamma   90.00
#
_symmetry.space_group_name_H-M   'P 1'
#
loop_
_entity.id
_entity.type
_entity.pdbx_description
1 polymer ?
#
loop_
_entity_poly.entity_id
_entity_poly.type
_entity_poly.pdbx_seq_one_letter_code
_entity_poly.pdbx_strand_id
1 'polypeptide(L)'
;MEFCTKLLEEIENFKNTGIPTARPNSMNYYGAVYVEMRFTEFFKQLREDYLSLFTSILYKDYSGEKIDKSDITVNLCLGSEFTGGSLYFKGILDKPETQ
;
A
#
# COMPACT_ATOMS: atom_id res chain seq x y z
N MET A 1 -12.59 -10.09 -6.34
CA MET A 1 -11.22 -10.11 -6.89
C MET A 1 -11.06 -9.24 -8.13
N GLU A 2 -12.11 -8.98 -8.91
CA GLU A 2 -12.04 -8.16 -10.15
C GLU A 2 -11.31 -6.81 -9.99
N PHE A 3 -11.55 -6.09 -8.88
CA PHE A 3 -10.85 -4.83 -8.61
C PHE A 3 -9.32 -4.99 -8.54
N CYS A 4 -8.83 -6.01 -7.85
CA CYS A 4 -7.39 -6.23 -7.69
C CYS A 4 -6.74 -6.58 -9.03
N THR A 5 -7.40 -7.41 -9.83
CA THR A 5 -6.96 -7.74 -11.19
C THR A 5 -6.87 -6.48 -12.06
N LYS A 6 -7.93 -5.67 -12.10
CA LYS A 6 -7.95 -4.40 -12.86
C LYS A 6 -6.88 -3.41 -12.40
N LEU A 7 -6.67 -3.31 -11.08
CA LEU A 7 -5.63 -2.43 -10.53
C LEU A 7 -4.23 -2.91 -10.91
N LEU A 8 -3.96 -4.21 -10.87
CA LEU A 8 -2.70 -4.80 -11.31
C LEU A 8 -2.45 -4.60 -12.81
N GLU A 9 -3.47 -4.82 -13.64
CA GLU A 9 -3.42 -4.56 -15.08
C GLU A 9 -3.09 -3.08 -15.36
N GLU A 10 -3.72 -2.14 -14.64
CA GLU A 10 -3.45 -0.72 -14.80
C GLU A 10 -2.02 -0.34 -14.37
N ILE A 11 -1.49 -0.94 -13.30
CA ILE A 11 -0.09 -0.74 -12.88
C ILE A 11 0.88 -1.22 -13.98
N GLU A 12 0.62 -2.37 -14.58
CA GLU A 12 1.45 -2.89 -15.68
C GLU A 12 1.32 -2.04 -16.96
N ASN A 13 0.10 -1.62 -17.31
CA ASN A 13 -0.13 -0.69 -18.42
C ASN A 13 0.62 0.63 -18.23
N PHE A 14 0.59 1.19 -17.01
CA PHE A 14 1.30 2.41 -16.67
C PHE A 14 2.82 2.25 -16.83
N LYS A 15 3.40 1.13 -16.36
CA LYS A 15 4.83 0.83 -16.56
C LYS A 15 5.20 0.73 -18.05
N ASN A 16 4.33 0.16 -18.87
CA ASN A 16 4.54 0.01 -20.32
C ASN A 16 4.47 1.33 -21.10
N THR A 17 4.03 2.43 -20.49
CA THR A 17 4.02 3.75 -21.14
C THR A 17 5.42 4.35 -21.35
N GLY A 18 6.42 3.90 -20.59
CA GLY A 18 7.77 4.48 -20.59
C GLY A 18 7.88 5.85 -19.90
N ILE A 19 6.81 6.33 -19.25
CA ILE A 19 6.85 7.56 -18.44
C ILE A 19 7.79 7.32 -17.25
N PRO A 20 8.73 8.25 -16.94
CA PRO A 20 9.57 8.13 -15.77
C PRO A 20 8.74 8.06 -14.48
N THR A 21 8.84 6.95 -13.76
CA THR A 21 8.15 6.74 -12.48
C THR A 21 9.11 6.86 -11.31
N ALA A 22 8.75 7.56 -10.25
CA ALA A 22 9.54 7.56 -9.03
C ALA A 22 9.46 6.18 -8.35
N ARG A 23 10.58 5.78 -7.73
CA ARG A 23 10.56 4.63 -6.83
C ARG A 23 9.95 5.05 -5.51
N PRO A 24 8.99 4.28 -4.95
CA PRO A 24 8.45 4.59 -3.62
C PRO A 24 9.53 4.63 -2.53
N ASN A 25 10.59 3.83 -2.67
CA ASN A 25 11.81 3.89 -1.86
C ASN A 25 12.96 3.14 -2.57
N SER A 26 14.18 3.24 -2.03
CA SER A 26 15.39 2.63 -2.61
C SER A 26 15.35 1.10 -2.67
N MET A 27 14.53 0.46 -1.84
CA MET A 27 14.45 -1.01 -1.73
C MET A 27 13.36 -1.63 -2.62
N ASN A 28 12.47 -0.83 -3.19
CA ASN A 28 11.39 -1.32 -4.02
C ASN A 28 11.68 -1.11 -5.51
N TYR A 29 11.95 -2.21 -6.22
CA TYR A 29 12.20 -2.21 -7.66
C TYR A 29 10.94 -2.30 -8.52
N TYR A 30 9.80 -2.70 -7.94
CA TYR A 30 8.57 -3.03 -8.68
C TYR A 30 7.37 -2.15 -8.32
N GLY A 31 7.54 -1.25 -7.34
CA GLY A 31 6.47 -0.40 -6.85
C GLY A 31 6.12 0.72 -7.83
N ALA A 32 4.85 1.09 -7.84
CA ALA A 32 4.33 2.28 -8.51
C ALA A 32 3.86 3.30 -7.47
N VAL A 33 4.00 4.58 -7.77
CA VAL A 33 3.48 5.67 -6.94
C VAL A 33 2.12 6.09 -7.47
N TYR A 34 1.05 5.84 -6.72
CA TYR A 34 -0.33 6.06 -7.18
C TYR A 34 -0.63 7.52 -7.59
N VAL A 35 0.10 8.49 -7.03
CA VAL A 35 -0.01 9.91 -7.39
C VAL A 35 0.38 10.13 -8.85
N GLU A 36 1.39 9.43 -9.35
CA GLU A 36 1.85 9.51 -10.74
C GLU A 36 0.84 8.86 -11.70
N MET A 37 0.16 7.82 -11.24
CA MET A 37 -0.94 7.14 -11.96
C MET A 37 -2.27 7.92 -11.92
N ARG A 38 -2.29 9.12 -11.30
CA ARG A 38 -3.51 9.95 -11.13
C ARG A 38 -4.61 9.30 -10.29
N PHE A 39 -4.27 8.32 -9.44
CA PHE A 39 -5.20 7.70 -8.50
C PHE A 39 -5.35 8.43 -7.16
N THR A 40 -4.87 9.68 -7.05
CA THR A 40 -4.90 10.44 -5.79
C THR A 40 -6.30 10.53 -5.19
N GLU A 41 -7.31 10.92 -5.96
CA GLU A 41 -8.68 11.04 -5.45
C GLU A 41 -9.28 9.69 -5.08
N PHE A 42 -8.98 8.64 -5.85
CA PHE A 42 -9.43 7.28 -5.55
C PHE A 42 -8.88 6.79 -4.20
N PHE A 43 -7.56 6.90 -3.99
CA PHE A 43 -6.95 6.46 -2.73
C PHE A 43 -7.26 7.38 -1.56
N LYS A 44 -7.49 8.67 -1.81
CA LYS A 44 -8.00 9.60 -0.81
C LYS A 44 -9.38 9.16 -0.32
N GLN A 45 -10.30 8.85 -1.24
CA GLN A 45 -11.63 8.36 -0.90
C GLN A 45 -11.57 7.01 -0.19
N LEU A 46 -10.76 6.07 -0.68
CA LEU A 46 -10.54 4.79 -0.01
C LEU A 46 -10.09 4.97 1.45
N ARG A 47 -9.16 5.91 1.68
CA ARG A 47 -8.66 6.23 3.02
C ARG A 47 -9.74 6.86 3.90
N GLU A 48 -10.43 7.87 3.39
CA GLU A 48 -11.37 8.68 4.17
C GLU A 48 -12.68 7.95 4.46
N ASP A 49 -13.21 7.19 3.51
CA ASP A 49 -14.53 6.56 3.62
C ASP A 49 -14.45 5.15 4.24
N TYR A 50 -13.33 4.44 4.05
CA TYR A 50 -13.21 3.03 4.45
C TYR A 50 -12.13 2.81 5.50
N LEU A 51 -10.90 3.26 5.26
CA LEU A 51 -9.78 2.96 6.17
C LEU A 51 -9.88 3.71 7.50
N SER A 52 -10.38 4.95 7.48
CA SER A 52 -10.58 5.78 8.68
C SER A 52 -11.46 5.12 9.73
N LEU A 53 -12.45 4.32 9.29
CA LEU A 53 -13.32 3.56 10.17
C LEU A 53 -12.53 2.52 10.96
N PHE A 54 -11.67 1.75 10.27
CA PHE A 54 -10.83 0.75 10.93
C PHE A 54 -9.83 1.39 11.88
N THR A 55 -9.22 2.51 11.50
CA THR A 55 -8.24 3.19 12.36
C THR A 55 -8.89 3.74 13.63
N SER A 56 -10.08 4.34 13.53
CA SER A 56 -10.80 4.86 14.70
C SER A 56 -11.28 3.76 15.67
N ILE A 57 -11.57 2.56 15.16
CA ILE A 57 -11.98 1.41 15.99
C ILE A 57 -10.77 0.76 16.67
N LEU A 58 -9.70 0.52 15.91
CA LEU A 58 -8.51 -0.21 16.38
C LEU A 58 -7.59 0.66 17.25
N TYR A 59 -7.52 1.95 16.97
CA TYR A 59 -6.63 2.90 17.62
C TYR A 59 -7.44 4.10 18.13
N LYS A 60 -8.21 3.90 19.20
CA LYS A 60 -9.12 4.91 19.76
C LYS A 60 -8.44 6.22 20.15
N ASP A 61 -7.16 6.16 20.52
CA ASP A 61 -6.37 7.33 20.89
C ASP A 61 -5.87 8.13 19.67
N TYR A 62 -5.97 7.54 18.47
CA TYR A 62 -5.73 8.24 17.22
C TYR A 62 -7.06 8.81 16.71
N SER A 63 -7.38 10.02 17.15
CA SER A 63 -8.43 10.82 16.50
C SER A 63 -7.97 11.13 15.08
N GLY A 64 -8.80 10.83 14.07
CA GLY A 64 -8.49 11.00 12.65
C GLY A 64 -8.27 12.45 12.18
N GLU A 65 -7.88 13.36 13.07
CA GLU A 65 -7.59 14.75 12.77
C GLU A 65 -6.20 14.89 12.17
N LYS A 66 -6.15 15.02 10.84
CA LYS A 66 -5.02 15.52 10.02
C LYS A 66 -3.64 15.18 10.58
N ILE A 67 -3.23 13.93 10.46
CA ILE A 67 -1.86 13.54 10.79
C ILE A 67 -1.06 13.44 9.49
N ASP A 68 -0.23 14.46 9.27
CA ASP A 68 0.81 14.48 8.24
C ASP A 68 2.04 13.71 8.75
N LYS A 69 2.65 12.91 7.85
CA LYS A 69 3.52 11.74 8.07
C LYS A 69 2.76 10.54 8.67
N SER A 70 2.81 9.42 7.94
CA SER A 70 1.97 8.23 8.15
C SER A 70 2.07 7.64 9.57
N ASP A 71 1.03 7.76 10.37
CA ASP A 71 0.92 7.04 11.64
C ASP A 71 0.54 5.58 11.45
N ILE A 72 -0.30 5.31 10.45
CA ILE A 72 -0.82 3.99 10.16
C ILE A 72 -0.50 3.68 8.70
N THR A 73 0.18 2.55 8.48
CA THR A 73 0.47 2.00 7.14
C THR A 73 -0.41 0.79 6.91
N VAL A 74 -1.15 0.78 5.79
CA VAL A 74 -1.98 -0.35 5.38
C VAL A 74 -1.28 -1.11 4.26
N ASN A 75 -1.14 -2.43 4.42
CA ASN A 75 -0.60 -3.33 3.41
C ASN A 75 -1.73 -4.25 2.91
N LEU A 76 -2.02 -4.19 1.61
CA LEU A 76 -3.10 -4.94 0.98
C LEU A 76 -2.50 -5.97 0.01
N CYS A 77 -2.89 -7.23 0.17
CA CYS A 77 -2.56 -8.26 -0.80
C CYS A 77 -3.50 -8.14 -2.02
N LEU A 78 -2.92 -7.90 -3.20
CA LEU A 78 -3.69 -7.76 -4.45
C LEU A 78 -3.75 -9.06 -5.27
N GLY A 79 -2.91 -10.05 -4.96
CA GLY A 79 -2.85 -11.33 -5.67
C GLY A 79 -3.39 -12.47 -4.82
N SER A 80 -3.78 -13.57 -5.48
CA SER A 80 -4.16 -14.81 -4.80
C SER A 80 -2.99 -15.77 -4.59
N GLU A 81 -1.98 -15.70 -5.46
CA GLU A 81 -0.84 -16.62 -5.47
C GLU A 81 0.46 -15.81 -5.46
N PHE A 82 1.30 -16.04 -4.45
CA PHE A 82 2.64 -15.49 -4.37
C PHE A 82 3.51 -16.37 -3.47
N THR A 83 4.82 -16.34 -3.70
CA THR A 83 5.82 -16.91 -2.80
C THR A 83 6.65 -15.78 -2.20
N GLY A 84 6.88 -15.80 -0.89
CA GLY A 84 7.54 -14.71 -0.17
C GLY A 84 6.53 -13.67 0.34
N GLY A 85 6.93 -12.40 0.49
CA GLY A 85 6.02 -11.31 0.88
C GLY A 85 5.65 -11.21 2.37
N SER A 86 6.20 -12.07 3.23
CA SER A 86 6.01 -11.98 4.68
C SER A 86 6.51 -10.64 5.23
N LEU A 87 5.69 -10.01 6.05
CA LEU A 87 6.03 -8.79 6.77
C LEU A 87 6.52 -9.13 8.18
N TYR A 88 7.69 -8.60 8.52
CA TYR A 88 8.31 -8.80 9.82
C TYR A 88 8.38 -7.47 10.56
N PHE A 89 8.03 -7.49 11.83
CA PHE A 89 8.03 -6.33 12.71
C PHE A 89 9.10 -6.57 13.76
N LYS A 90 10.26 -5.92 13.61
CA LYS A 90 11.40 -6.12 14.52
C LYS A 90 10.95 -5.97 15.99
N GLY A 91 11.17 -7.01 16.80
CA GLY A 91 10.77 -7.03 18.21
C GLY A 91 9.31 -7.40 18.51
N ILE A 92 8.50 -7.70 17.48
CA ILE A 92 7.13 -8.25 17.61
C ILE A 92 7.04 -9.58 16.87
N LEU A 93 7.48 -9.61 15.61
CA LEU A 93 7.52 -10.78 14.73
C LEU A 93 8.79 -10.69 13.88
N ASP A 94 9.86 -11.31 14.36
CA ASP A 94 11.14 -11.31 13.66
C ASP A 94 11.16 -12.28 12.48
N LYS A 95 12.01 -11.98 11.48
CA LYS A 95 12.26 -12.87 10.36
C LYS A 95 12.89 -14.16 10.90
N PRO A 96 12.44 -15.37 10.50
CA PRO A 96 13.14 -16.58 10.86
C PRO A 96 14.59 -16.47 10.41
N GLU A 97 15.52 -16.88 11.28
CA GLU A 97 16.93 -16.95 10.94
C GLU A 97 17.08 -17.86 9.72
N THR A 98 17.46 -17.26 8.59
CA THR A 98 17.85 -18.03 7.41
C THR A 98 19.19 -18.67 7.73
N GLN A 99 19.21 -20.00 7.83
CA GLN A 99 20.44 -20.80 7.89
C GLN A 99 21.34 -20.54 6.67
#